data_AF-A0A0K2RCD1-F1
#
_entry.id   AF-A0A0K2RCD1-F1
#
_cell.length_a   1.000
_cell.length_b   1.000
_cell.length_c   1.000
_cell.angle_alpha   90.00
_cell.angle_beta   90.00
_cell.angle_gamma   90.00
#
_symmetry.space_group_name_H-M   'P 1'
#
loop_
_entity.id
_entity.type
_entity.pdbx_description
1 polymer ?
#
loop_
_entity_poly.entity_id
_entity_poly.type
_entity_poly.pdbx_seq_one_letter_code
_entity_poly.pdbx_strand_id
1 'polypeptide(L)'
;MLMAASTFAVGLLPGYAQIGVWAAALLVILKLVQGFSTGGEYAGATTFVCEYAPDKRRGFFASFLDMGSYLGFALGAAIVSVLQLSLGQAAMEEWGWRLPFLIAGPLGAIAVYFRNKIEESPQFQATLDARQAQSAVATAADKTVANGPLPIIKAYWRQIILAMILAAAANTVGYVLTSYMPTYLTESKGYDPIHGTLLTIPVMVIMAACIPLTGKLSDRIGRRPVLWIGAGSTILFAIPAFLLIGVGNVWSTLAGLALVAFP
;
A
#
# COMPACT_ATOMS: atom_id res chain seq x y z
N MET A 1 4.26 12.87 -3.11
CA MET A 1 4.10 14.28 -2.60
C MET A 1 2.73 14.87 -2.86
N LEU A 2 2.21 14.74 -4.09
CA LEU A 2 0.80 15.03 -4.38
C LEU A 2 -0.15 14.21 -3.49
N MET A 3 0.19 12.94 -3.21
CA MET A 3 -0.55 12.07 -2.29
C MET A 3 -0.79 12.71 -0.90
N ALA A 4 0.25 13.25 -0.25
CA ALA A 4 0.13 13.83 1.08
C ALA A 4 -0.62 15.17 1.06
N ALA A 5 -0.38 16.00 0.05
CA ALA A 5 -1.12 17.25 -0.16
C ALA A 5 -2.62 16.99 -0.38
N SER A 6 -2.97 16.00 -1.21
CA SER A 6 -4.36 15.59 -1.42
C SER A 6 -5.00 15.03 -0.15
N THR A 7 -4.25 14.24 0.63
CA THR A 7 -4.72 13.70 1.93
C THR A 7 -4.99 14.81 2.93
N PHE A 8 -4.10 15.81 3.02
CA PHE A 8 -4.28 16.99 3.84
C PHE A 8 -5.49 17.83 3.39
N ALA A 9 -5.66 18.03 2.08
CA ALA A 9 -6.78 18.75 1.51
C ALA A 9 -8.14 18.09 1.83
N VAL A 10 -8.20 16.76 1.94
CA VAL A 10 -9.42 16.04 2.39
C VAL A 10 -9.82 16.47 3.80
N GLY A 11 -8.86 16.68 4.71
CA GLY A 11 -9.13 17.14 6.08
C GLY A 11 -9.69 18.58 6.13
N LEU A 12 -9.42 19.40 5.12
CA LEU A 12 -9.91 20.78 5.00
C LEU A 12 -11.26 20.88 4.28
N LEU A 13 -11.78 19.79 3.72
CA LEU A 13 -13.02 19.86 2.95
C LEU A 13 -14.22 20.23 3.84
N PRO A 14 -15.01 21.24 3.42
CA PRO A 14 -16.26 21.55 4.08
C PRO A 14 -17.26 20.40 3.86
N GLY A 15 -18.07 20.14 4.88
CA GLY A 15 -19.01 19.01 4.88
C GLY A 15 -20.14 19.17 3.86
N TYR A 16 -20.88 18.08 3.64
CA TYR A 16 -22.05 18.07 2.75
C TYR A 16 -23.08 19.15 3.12
N ALA A 17 -23.23 19.47 4.41
CA ALA A 17 -24.14 20.51 4.87
C ALA A 17 -23.80 21.92 4.34
N GLN A 18 -22.54 22.20 3.97
CA GLN A 18 -22.09 23.53 3.53
C GLN A 18 -22.07 23.67 2.01
N ILE A 19 -21.59 22.65 1.29
CA ILE A 19 -21.37 22.73 -0.17
C ILE A 19 -22.10 21.63 -0.96
N GLY A 20 -22.91 20.81 -0.29
CA GLY A 20 -23.74 19.78 -0.93
C GLY A 20 -22.93 18.79 -1.77
N VAL A 21 -23.41 18.54 -2.99
CA VAL A 21 -22.82 17.60 -3.96
C VAL A 21 -21.36 17.94 -4.29
N TRP A 22 -20.96 19.21 -4.19
CA TRP A 22 -19.57 19.61 -4.41
C TRP A 22 -18.60 19.02 -3.39
N ALA A 23 -19.03 18.72 -2.16
CA ALA A 23 -18.19 18.03 -1.17
C ALA A 23 -17.79 16.64 -1.68
N ALA A 24 -18.76 15.89 -2.20
CA ALA A 24 -18.53 14.57 -2.78
C ALA A 24 -17.66 14.65 -4.05
N ALA A 25 -17.94 15.60 -4.94
CA ALA A 25 -17.17 15.78 -6.16
C ALA A 25 -15.70 16.11 -5.86
N LEU A 26 -15.44 17.04 -4.94
CA LEU A 26 -14.07 17.40 -4.52
C LEU A 26 -13.36 16.23 -3.84
N LEU A 27 -14.06 15.50 -2.97
CA LEU A 27 -13.51 14.30 -2.33
C LEU A 27 -13.09 13.26 -3.38
N VAL A 28 -13.93 13.01 -4.38
CA VAL A 28 -13.62 12.09 -5.49
C VAL A 28 -12.41 12.59 -6.29
N ILE A 29 -12.35 13.87 -6.63
CA ILE A 29 -11.20 14.45 -7.34
C ILE A 29 -9.92 14.28 -6.52
N LEU A 30 -9.93 14.59 -5.23
CA LEU A 30 -8.77 14.40 -4.34
C LEU A 30 -8.37 12.93 -4.26
N LYS A 31 -9.33 11.99 -4.21
CA LYS A 31 -9.05 10.55 -4.26
C LYS A 31 -8.43 10.11 -5.57
N LEU A 32 -8.86 10.66 -6.70
CA LEU A 32 -8.25 10.41 -8.01
C LEU A 32 -6.81 10.92 -8.05
N VAL A 33 -6.56 12.16 -7.61
CA VAL A 33 -5.20 12.72 -7.54
C VAL A 33 -4.30 11.89 -6.62
N GLN A 34 -4.83 11.46 -5.46
CA GLN A 34 -4.12 10.58 -4.54
C GLN A 34 -3.75 9.26 -5.22
N GLY A 35 -4.71 8.61 -5.91
CA GLY A 35 -4.50 7.36 -6.63
C GLY A 35 -3.46 7.45 -7.74
N PHE A 36 -3.51 8.51 -8.57
CA PHE A 36 -2.52 8.75 -9.61
C PHE A 36 -1.12 8.97 -9.03
N SER A 37 -1.01 9.74 -7.94
CA SER A 37 0.26 9.95 -7.24
C SER A 37 0.81 8.65 -6.69
N THR A 38 -0.02 7.84 -6.02
CA THR A 38 0.42 6.56 -5.45
C THR A 38 0.85 5.58 -6.54
N GLY A 39 0.10 5.47 -7.64
CA GLY A 39 0.46 4.58 -8.75
C GLY A 39 1.80 4.93 -9.39
N GLY A 40 2.05 6.22 -9.64
CA GLY A 40 3.32 6.69 -10.21
C GLY A 40 4.50 6.54 -9.25
N GLU A 41 4.34 6.95 -7.99
CA GLU A 41 5.42 6.86 -6.98
C GLU A 41 5.74 5.41 -6.61
N TYR A 42 4.73 4.54 -6.48
CA TYR A 42 4.92 3.13 -6.13
C TYR A 42 5.59 2.34 -7.25
N ALA A 43 5.15 2.50 -8.50
CA ALA A 43 5.75 1.83 -9.65
C ALA A 43 7.19 2.29 -9.89
N GLY A 44 7.46 3.60 -9.77
CA GLY A 44 8.81 4.16 -9.90
C GLY A 44 9.75 3.66 -8.80
N ALA A 45 9.30 3.66 -7.54
CA ALA A 45 10.11 3.18 -6.41
C ALA A 45 10.40 1.68 -6.51
N THR A 46 9.41 0.86 -6.89
CA THR A 46 9.60 -0.58 -7.06
C THR A 46 10.61 -0.89 -8.17
N THR A 47 10.53 -0.16 -9.29
CA THR A 47 11.47 -0.29 -10.41
C THR A 47 12.89 0.11 -9.98
N PHE A 48 13.02 1.26 -9.33
CA PHE A 48 14.30 1.74 -8.77
C PHE A 48 14.93 0.71 -7.85
N VAL A 49 14.18 0.19 -6.87
CA VAL A 49 14.71 -0.82 -5.95
C VAL A 49 15.08 -2.11 -6.68
N CYS A 50 14.30 -2.55 -7.66
CA CYS A 50 14.61 -3.75 -8.43
C CYS A 50 15.84 -3.60 -9.34
N GLU A 51 16.13 -2.40 -9.83
CA GLU A 51 17.30 -2.10 -10.66
C GLU A 51 18.59 -1.99 -9.84
N TYR A 52 18.51 -1.46 -8.62
CA TYR A 52 19.66 -1.24 -7.74
C TYR A 52 19.93 -2.42 -6.79
N ALA A 53 18.94 -3.29 -6.56
CA ALA A 53 19.11 -4.43 -5.67
C ALA A 53 20.01 -5.53 -6.28
N PRO A 54 20.88 -6.16 -5.49
CA PRO A 54 21.65 -7.33 -5.92
C PRO A 54 20.75 -8.41 -6.52
N ASP A 55 21.17 -9.04 -7.62
CA ASP A 55 20.35 -9.98 -8.41
C ASP A 55 19.64 -11.07 -7.60
N LYS A 56 20.25 -11.52 -6.49
CA LYS A 56 19.72 -12.57 -5.61
C LYS A 56 18.89 -12.07 -4.42
N ARG A 57 18.64 -10.76 -4.30
CA ARG A 57 17.92 -10.15 -3.16
C ARG A 57 16.85 -9.13 -3.57
N ARG A 58 16.46 -9.13 -4.85
CA ARG A 58 15.52 -8.14 -5.40
C ARG A 58 14.15 -8.20 -4.71
N GLY A 59 13.62 -9.39 -4.46
CA GLY A 59 12.34 -9.60 -3.78
C GLY A 59 12.38 -9.14 -2.32
N PHE A 60 13.47 -9.41 -1.61
CA PHE A 60 13.68 -8.92 -0.25
C PHE A 60 13.67 -7.40 -0.19
N PHE A 61 14.45 -6.71 -1.05
CA PHE A 61 14.47 -5.24 -1.04
C PHE A 61 13.15 -4.62 -1.52
N ALA A 62 12.53 -5.17 -2.56
CA ALA A 62 11.23 -4.69 -3.04
C ALA A 62 10.13 -4.83 -1.96
N SER A 63 10.17 -5.90 -1.17
CA SER A 63 9.19 -6.15 -0.10
C SER A 63 9.23 -5.13 1.05
N PHE A 64 10.31 -4.32 1.18
CA PHE A 64 10.33 -3.22 2.15
C PHE A 64 9.33 -2.11 1.82
N LEU A 65 8.97 -1.93 0.54
CA LEU A 65 7.94 -0.95 0.14
C LEU A 65 6.57 -1.36 0.68
N ASP A 66 6.23 -2.63 0.54
CA ASP A 66 4.99 -3.20 1.07
C ASP A 66 5.00 -3.20 2.60
N MET A 67 6.09 -3.63 3.25
CA MET A 67 6.25 -3.56 4.70
C MET A 67 6.00 -2.14 5.23
N GLY A 68 6.59 -1.13 4.60
CA GLY A 68 6.38 0.27 4.97
C GLY A 68 4.92 0.71 4.82
N SER A 69 4.23 0.21 3.80
CA SER A 69 2.80 0.49 3.57
C SER A 69 1.92 -0.09 4.68
N TYR A 70 2.12 -1.35 5.06
CA TYR A 70 1.35 -1.99 6.15
C TYR A 70 1.66 -1.39 7.53
N LEU A 71 2.91 -1.02 7.80
CA LEU A 71 3.24 -0.27 9.02
C LEU A 71 2.58 1.12 9.02
N GLY A 72 2.51 1.79 7.87
CA GLY A 72 1.77 3.04 7.71
C GLY A 72 0.29 2.89 8.02
N PHE A 73 -0.35 1.82 7.55
CA PHE A 73 -1.74 1.49 7.90
C PHE A 73 -1.91 1.22 9.40
N ALA A 74 -1.01 0.45 10.01
CA ALA A 74 -1.04 0.15 11.43
C ALA A 74 -0.91 1.42 12.29
N LEU A 75 0.01 2.33 11.91
CA LEU A 75 0.18 3.63 12.58
C LEU A 75 -1.05 4.52 12.40
N GLY A 76 -1.64 4.56 11.20
CA GLY A 76 -2.88 5.30 10.93
C GLY A 76 -4.04 4.79 11.79
N ALA A 77 -4.22 3.47 11.85
CA ALA A 77 -5.22 2.82 12.69
C ALA A 77 -4.98 3.10 14.18
N ALA A 78 -3.72 3.11 14.63
CA ALA A 78 -3.37 3.44 16.01
C ALA A 78 -3.72 4.91 16.36
N ILE A 79 -3.39 5.87 15.49
CA ILE A 79 -3.74 7.28 15.67
C ILE A 79 -5.26 7.45 15.75
N VAL A 80 -6.00 6.82 14.84
CA VAL A 80 -7.47 6.84 14.85
C VAL A 80 -8.03 6.25 16.13
N SER A 81 -7.47 5.14 16.62
CA SER A 81 -7.90 4.49 17.86
C SER A 81 -7.67 5.39 19.08
N VAL A 82 -6.52 6.07 19.16
CA VAL A 82 -6.22 7.03 20.24
C VAL A 82 -7.17 8.23 20.19
N LEU A 83 -7.48 8.74 19.00
CA LEU A 83 -8.44 9.82 18.83
C LEU A 83 -9.86 9.40 19.24
N GLN A 84 -10.32 8.21 18.85
CA GLN A 84 -11.61 7.68 19.28
C GLN A 84 -11.70 7.51 20.81
N LEU A 85 -10.64 7.01 21.45
CA LEU A 85 -10.59 6.84 22.91
C LEU A 85 -10.58 8.17 23.68
N SER A 86 -10.00 9.22 23.11
CA SER A 86 -9.86 10.53 23.76
C SER A 86 -11.03 11.47 23.52
N LEU A 87 -11.56 11.50 22.30
CA LEU A 87 -12.65 12.39 21.88
C LEU A 87 -14.04 11.74 22.04
N GLY A 88 -14.11 10.41 22.04
CA GLY A 88 -15.37 9.66 21.98
C GLY A 88 -15.95 9.61 20.55
N GLN A 89 -16.88 8.68 20.35
CA GLN A 89 -17.39 8.37 19.01
C GLN A 89 -18.20 9.51 18.37
N ALA A 90 -19.04 10.20 19.14
CA ALA A 90 -19.85 11.31 18.63
C ALA A 90 -19.00 12.46 18.07
N ALA A 91 -17.94 12.85 18.79
CA ALA A 91 -17.02 13.90 18.33
C ALA A 91 -16.19 13.44 17.12
N MET A 92 -15.85 12.14 17.05
CA MET A 92 -15.15 11.56 15.91
C MET A 92 -15.97 11.66 14.61
N GLU A 93 -17.27 11.38 14.69
CA GLU A 93 -18.21 11.47 13.56
C GLU A 93 -18.46 12.91 13.11
N GLU A 94 -18.53 13.86 14.05
CA GLU A 94 -18.79 15.27 13.74
C GLU A 94 -17.58 15.98 13.11
N TRP A 95 -16.40 15.85 13.73
CA TRP A 95 -15.21 16.59 13.28
C TRP A 95 -13.88 15.87 13.49
N GLY A 96 -13.78 14.94 14.44
CA GLY A 96 -12.52 14.27 14.80
C GLY A 96 -11.89 13.49 13.65
N TRP A 97 -12.69 13.00 12.69
CA TRP A 97 -12.22 12.36 11.47
C TRP A 97 -11.27 13.23 10.63
N ARG A 98 -11.30 14.56 10.78
CA ARG A 98 -10.39 15.47 10.06
C ARG A 98 -8.97 15.43 10.59
N LEU A 99 -8.77 15.16 11.88
CA LEU A 99 -7.45 15.19 12.54
C LEU A 99 -6.42 14.24 11.90
N PRO A 100 -6.73 12.94 11.62
CA PRO A 100 -5.81 12.04 10.93
C PRO A 100 -5.37 12.59 9.57
N PHE A 101 -6.28 13.21 8.81
CA PHE A 101 -5.98 13.80 7.50
C PHE A 101 -5.07 15.03 7.63
N LEU A 102 -5.28 15.87 8.66
CA LEU A 102 -4.44 17.04 8.91
C LEU A 102 -3.03 16.65 9.36
N ILE A 103 -2.88 15.59 10.16
CA ILE A 103 -1.58 15.05 10.58
C ILE A 103 -0.77 14.52 9.37
N ALA A 104 -1.44 14.06 8.31
CA ALA A 104 -0.77 13.63 7.09
C ALA A 104 0.00 14.77 6.39
N GLY A 105 -0.36 16.03 6.62
CA GLY A 105 0.34 17.21 6.08
C GLY A 105 1.77 17.34 6.60
N PRO A 106 1.98 17.51 7.93
CA PRO A 106 3.32 17.54 8.53
C PRO A 106 4.15 16.29 8.21
N LEU A 107 3.55 15.10 8.25
CA LEU A 107 4.24 13.86 7.85
C LEU A 107 4.69 13.89 6.39
N GLY A 108 3.84 14.40 5.50
CA GLY A 108 4.17 14.64 4.10
C GLY A 108 5.34 15.62 3.93
N ALA A 109 5.35 16.72 4.69
CA ALA A 109 6.44 17.70 4.66
C ALA A 109 7.77 17.10 5.16
N ILE A 110 7.74 16.27 6.20
CA ILE A 110 8.92 15.53 6.67
C ILE A 110 9.40 14.55 5.59
N ALA A 111 8.49 13.86 4.91
CA ALA A 111 8.84 12.97 3.80
C ALA A 111 9.48 13.74 2.63
N VAL A 112 8.99 14.95 2.31
CA VAL A 112 9.63 15.86 1.34
C VAL A 112 11.04 16.21 1.80
N TYR A 113 11.19 16.61 3.07
CA TYR A 113 12.49 16.99 3.62
C TYR A 113 13.49 15.86 3.50
N PHE A 114 13.14 14.63 3.90
CA PHE A 114 14.01 13.47 3.73
C PHE A 114 14.33 13.19 2.27
N ARG A 115 13.34 13.24 1.37
CA ARG A 115 13.56 13.01 -0.07
C ARG A 115 14.52 14.03 -0.68
N ASN A 116 14.45 15.29 -0.25
CA ASN A 116 15.35 16.35 -0.72
C ASN A 116 16.76 16.27 -0.09
N LYS A 117 16.90 15.57 1.05
CA LYS A 117 18.17 15.42 1.77
C LYS A 117 18.90 14.11 1.49
N ILE A 118 18.26 13.15 0.82
CA ILE A 118 18.95 12.02 0.22
C ILE A 118 19.72 12.59 -0.96
N GLU A 119 20.93 13.09 -0.69
CA GLU A 119 21.91 13.38 -1.71
C GLU A 119 22.11 12.10 -2.52
N GLU A 120 21.97 12.22 -3.84
CA GLU A 120 22.32 11.14 -4.76
C GLU A 120 23.73 10.68 -4.40
N SER A 121 23.87 9.41 -4.02
CA SER A 121 25.17 8.91 -3.57
C SER A 121 26.24 9.24 -4.63
N PRO A 122 27.49 9.52 -4.27
CA PRO A 122 28.56 9.77 -5.26
C PRO A 122 28.76 8.61 -6.27
N GLN A 123 28.23 7.42 -5.97
CA GLN A 123 28.16 6.29 -6.90
C GLN A 123 27.02 6.42 -7.94
N PHE A 124 25.96 7.16 -7.62
CA PHE A 124 24.83 7.51 -8.50
C PHE A 124 25.23 8.59 -9.52
N GLN A 125 25.95 9.65 -9.12
CA GLN A 125 26.58 10.59 -10.07
C GLN A 125 27.55 9.86 -10.99
N ALA A 126 28.44 9.01 -10.46
CA ALA A 126 29.40 8.28 -11.29
C ALA A 126 28.74 7.27 -12.26
N THR A 127 27.61 6.67 -11.88
CA THR A 127 26.85 5.76 -12.75
C THR A 127 25.97 6.51 -13.75
N LEU A 128 25.49 7.71 -13.42
CA LEU A 128 24.80 8.61 -14.35
C LEU A 128 25.77 9.21 -15.37
N ASP A 129 26.97 9.61 -14.96
CA ASP A 129 28.03 10.10 -15.85
C ASP A 129 28.57 8.97 -16.74
N ALA A 130 28.76 7.77 -16.17
CA ALA A 130 29.11 6.59 -16.94
C ALA A 130 27.98 6.15 -17.89
N ARG A 131 26.71 6.24 -17.47
CA ARG A 131 25.56 5.98 -18.34
C ARG A 131 25.38 7.07 -19.38
N GLN A 132 25.64 8.35 -19.12
CA GLN A 132 25.61 9.40 -20.14
C GLN A 132 26.71 9.17 -21.19
N ALA A 133 27.90 8.73 -20.77
CA ALA A 133 28.97 8.33 -21.67
C ALA A 133 28.63 7.03 -22.47
N GLN A 134 27.92 6.08 -21.85
CA GLN A 134 27.51 4.82 -22.48
C GLN A 134 26.21 4.94 -23.31
N SER A 135 25.40 5.96 -23.05
CA SER A 135 24.20 6.36 -23.83
C SER A 135 24.57 6.87 -25.22
N ALA A 136 25.81 7.32 -25.41
CA ALA A 136 26.35 7.64 -26.72
C ALA A 136 26.75 6.39 -27.53
N VAL A 137 26.85 5.21 -26.90
CA VAL A 137 27.35 3.96 -27.52
C VAL A 137 26.30 2.84 -27.54
N ALA A 138 25.26 2.88 -26.71
CA ALA A 138 24.16 1.89 -26.71
C ALA A 138 23.02 2.19 -27.71
N THR A 139 23.25 3.06 -28.70
CA THR A 139 22.28 3.41 -29.76
C THR A 139 22.27 2.38 -30.90
N ALA A 140 22.27 1.08 -30.58
CA ALA A 140 22.28 0.03 -31.62
C ALA A 140 21.34 -1.16 -31.36
N ALA A 141 20.66 -1.27 -30.21
CA ALA A 141 19.90 -2.49 -29.89
C ALA A 141 18.39 -2.35 -29.68
N ASP A 142 17.79 -1.15 -29.66
CA ASP A 142 16.32 -1.11 -29.65
C ASP A 142 15.69 0.16 -30.26
N LYS A 143 15.70 0.21 -31.59
CA LYS A 143 14.96 1.22 -32.37
C LYS A 143 13.43 1.01 -32.35
N THR A 144 12.90 0.10 -31.52
CA THR A 144 11.44 -0.07 -31.38
C THR A 144 10.79 0.86 -30.34
N VAL A 145 11.59 1.52 -29.49
CA VAL A 145 11.10 2.40 -28.41
C VAL A 145 10.80 3.84 -28.87
N ALA A 146 11.11 4.19 -30.13
CA ALA A 146 10.91 5.56 -30.64
C ALA A 146 9.45 5.96 -30.91
N ASN A 147 8.49 5.05 -30.78
CA ASN A 147 7.09 5.30 -31.12
C ASN A 147 6.19 5.22 -29.89
N GLY A 148 6.04 6.29 -29.09
CA GLY A 148 4.94 6.53 -28.12
C GLY A 148 4.49 5.41 -27.13
N PRO A 149 3.51 5.68 -26.26
CA PRO A 149 2.99 4.65 -25.33
C PRO A 149 2.13 3.60 -26.05
N LEU A 150 1.48 3.95 -27.17
CA LEU A 150 0.50 3.10 -27.86
C LEU A 150 1.09 1.82 -28.50
N PRO A 151 2.24 1.85 -29.18
CA PRO A 151 2.89 0.67 -29.74
C PRO A 151 3.41 -0.30 -28.67
N ILE A 152 3.92 0.22 -27.54
CA ILE A 152 4.36 -0.59 -26.40
C ILE A 152 3.17 -1.35 -25.81
N ILE A 153 2.04 -0.66 -25.63
CA ILE A 153 0.80 -1.28 -25.15
C ILE A 153 0.36 -2.39 -26.11
N LYS A 154 0.38 -2.15 -27.43
CA LYS A 154 0.02 -3.17 -28.42
C LYS A 154 1.00 -4.35 -28.47
N ALA A 155 2.30 -4.11 -28.29
CA ALA A 155 3.32 -5.16 -28.30
C ALA A 155 3.25 -6.05 -27.06
N TYR A 156 2.97 -5.46 -25.88
CA TYR A 156 3.03 -6.15 -24.59
C TYR A 156 1.66 -6.33 -23.91
N TRP A 157 0.55 -6.18 -24.64
CA TRP A 157 -0.82 -6.21 -24.09
C TRP A 157 -1.11 -7.43 -23.19
N ARG A 158 -0.61 -8.63 -23.56
CA ARG A 158 -0.78 -9.84 -22.75
C ARG A 158 -0.05 -9.75 -21.41
N GLN A 159 1.17 -9.22 -21.41
CA GLN A 159 1.97 -9.05 -20.19
C GLN A 159 1.38 -7.96 -19.29
N ILE A 160 0.87 -6.88 -19.89
CA ILE A 160 0.18 -5.81 -19.18
C ILE A 160 -1.07 -6.36 -18.50
N ILE A 161 -1.91 -7.11 -19.20
CA ILE A 161 -3.12 -7.73 -18.62
C ILE A 161 -2.75 -8.68 -17.48
N LEU A 162 -1.75 -9.55 -17.67
CA LEU A 162 -1.30 -10.46 -16.61
C LEU A 162 -0.80 -9.69 -15.38
N ALA A 163 -0.02 -8.63 -15.57
CA ALA A 163 0.43 -7.77 -14.47
C ALA A 163 -0.73 -7.07 -13.77
N MET A 164 -1.73 -6.59 -14.52
CA MET A 164 -2.92 -5.97 -13.94
C MET A 164 -3.74 -6.97 -13.12
N ILE A 165 -3.92 -8.20 -13.61
CA ILE A 165 -4.65 -9.26 -12.89
C ILE A 165 -3.91 -9.62 -11.60
N LEU A 166 -2.59 -9.82 -11.66
CA LEU A 166 -1.79 -10.14 -10.48
C LEU A 166 -1.81 -9.01 -9.46
N ALA A 167 -1.69 -7.75 -9.91
CA ALA A 167 -1.79 -6.58 -9.03
C ALA A 167 -3.18 -6.44 -8.41
N ALA A 168 -4.24 -6.62 -9.19
CA ALA A 168 -5.62 -6.58 -8.71
C ALA A 168 -5.89 -7.68 -7.68
N ALA A 169 -5.41 -8.91 -7.92
CA ALA A 169 -5.53 -10.02 -6.98
C ALA A 169 -4.80 -9.72 -5.65
N ALA A 170 -3.53 -9.28 -5.72
CA ALA A 170 -2.75 -8.92 -4.54
C ALA A 170 -3.40 -7.79 -3.74
N ASN A 171 -3.87 -6.75 -4.43
CA ASN A 171 -4.55 -5.63 -3.78
C ASN A 171 -5.90 -6.02 -3.18
N THR A 172 -6.61 -6.99 -3.77
CA THR A 172 -7.88 -7.51 -3.24
C THR A 172 -7.66 -8.19 -1.88
N VAL A 173 -6.66 -9.05 -1.77
CA VAL A 173 -6.31 -9.71 -0.50
C VAL A 173 -5.89 -8.67 0.55
N GLY A 174 -5.08 -7.70 0.16
CA GLY A 174 -4.70 -6.58 1.04
C GLY A 174 -5.91 -5.76 1.50
N TYR A 175 -6.87 -5.50 0.62
CA TYR A 175 -8.10 -4.73 0.94
C TYR A 175 -8.99 -5.46 1.94
N VAL A 176 -9.12 -6.79 1.81
CA VAL A 176 -9.88 -7.61 2.76
C VAL A 176 -9.34 -7.38 4.17
N LEU A 177 -8.02 -7.41 4.34
CA LEU A 177 -7.39 -7.26 5.65
C LEU A 177 -7.42 -5.82 6.17
N THR A 178 -7.16 -4.84 5.29
CA THR A 178 -6.94 -3.44 5.71
C THR A 178 -8.21 -2.63 5.89
N SER A 179 -9.26 -2.94 5.13
CA SER A 179 -10.49 -2.14 5.12
C SER A 179 -11.72 -2.96 5.46
N TYR A 180 -11.94 -4.11 4.81
CA TYR A 180 -13.15 -4.90 5.02
C TYR A 180 -13.20 -5.52 6.41
N MET A 181 -12.07 -6.02 6.90
CA MET A 181 -12.01 -6.79 8.13
C MET A 181 -12.31 -5.95 9.39
N PRO A 182 -11.78 -4.73 9.58
CA PRO A 182 -12.26 -3.82 10.63
C PRO A 182 -13.78 -3.60 10.54
N THR A 183 -14.31 -3.30 9.36
CA THR A 183 -15.75 -3.06 9.14
C THR A 183 -16.60 -4.29 9.44
N TYR A 184 -16.15 -5.49 9.07
CA TYR A 184 -16.84 -6.74 9.33
C TYR A 184 -16.94 -7.02 10.84
N LEU A 185 -15.86 -6.77 11.58
CA LEU A 185 -15.86 -6.92 13.04
C LEU A 185 -16.82 -5.92 13.70
N THR A 186 -16.91 -4.69 13.20
CA THR A 186 -17.78 -3.67 13.79
C THR A 186 -19.25 -3.83 13.41
N GLU A 187 -19.56 -3.99 12.12
CA GLU A 187 -20.94 -4.03 11.61
C GLU A 187 -21.61 -5.41 11.75
N SER A 188 -20.87 -6.49 11.45
CA SER A 188 -21.48 -7.84 11.42
C SER A 188 -21.36 -8.58 12.74
N LYS A 189 -20.31 -8.30 13.53
CA LYS A 189 -20.06 -8.98 14.81
C LYS A 189 -20.40 -8.12 16.03
N GLY A 190 -20.77 -6.85 15.84
CA GLY A 190 -21.19 -5.97 16.92
C GLY A 190 -20.06 -5.59 17.89
N TYR A 191 -18.79 -5.71 17.47
CA TYR A 191 -17.69 -5.15 18.24
C TYR A 191 -17.79 -3.62 18.20
N ASP A 192 -17.43 -2.99 19.31
CA ASP A 192 -17.25 -1.54 19.36
C ASP A 192 -16.23 -1.09 18.28
N PRO A 193 -16.47 0.01 17.57
CA PRO A 193 -15.57 0.56 16.54
C PRO A 193 -14.10 0.65 16.95
N ILE A 194 -13.85 0.93 18.23
CA ILE A 194 -12.52 1.00 18.81
C ILE A 194 -11.88 -0.39 18.86
N HIS A 195 -12.64 -1.39 19.31
CA HIS A 195 -12.15 -2.77 19.47
C HIS A 195 -11.88 -3.41 18.11
N GLY A 196 -12.75 -3.20 17.12
CA GLY A 196 -12.53 -3.69 15.74
C GLY A 196 -11.23 -3.15 15.14
N THR A 197 -11.00 -1.84 15.27
CA THR A 197 -9.78 -1.19 14.76
C THR A 197 -8.53 -1.66 15.51
N LEU A 198 -8.57 -1.68 16.85
CA LEU A 198 -7.44 -2.12 17.68
C LEU A 198 -7.01 -3.56 17.41
N LEU A 199 -7.95 -4.47 17.15
CA LEU A 199 -7.65 -5.87 16.86
C LEU A 199 -6.93 -6.07 15.52
N THR A 200 -7.09 -5.14 14.57
CA THR A 200 -6.41 -5.23 13.27
C THR A 200 -4.97 -4.72 13.29
N ILE A 201 -4.61 -3.83 14.22
CA ILE A 201 -3.25 -3.30 14.38
C ILE A 201 -2.18 -4.40 14.55
N PRO A 202 -2.28 -5.32 15.54
CA PRO A 202 -1.25 -6.35 15.73
C PRO A 202 -1.11 -7.25 14.49
N VAL A 203 -2.21 -7.48 13.77
CA VAL A 203 -2.22 -8.29 12.55
C VAL A 203 -1.49 -7.59 11.42
N MET A 204 -1.72 -6.29 11.21
CA MET A 204 -0.99 -5.49 10.24
C MET A 204 0.52 -5.47 10.54
N VAL A 205 0.90 -5.39 11.82
CA VAL A 205 2.31 -5.41 12.23
C VAL A 205 2.94 -6.78 11.98
N ILE A 206 2.24 -7.87 12.31
CA ILE A 206 2.70 -9.24 12.02
C ILE A 206 2.85 -9.42 10.50
N MET A 207 1.87 -8.99 9.72
CA MET A 207 1.93 -9.06 8.26
C MET A 207 3.11 -8.25 7.71
N ALA A 208 3.33 -7.04 8.21
CA ALA A 208 4.48 -6.22 7.84
C ALA A 208 5.80 -6.92 8.15
N ALA A 209 5.91 -7.64 9.27
CA ALA A 209 7.10 -8.42 9.62
C ALA A 209 7.27 -9.68 8.75
N CYS A 210 6.17 -10.30 8.31
CA CYS A 210 6.19 -11.48 7.44
C CYS A 210 6.57 -11.15 6.00
N ILE A 211 6.25 -9.95 5.50
CA ILE A 211 6.51 -9.54 4.10
C ILE A 211 7.99 -9.66 3.69
N PRO A 212 8.97 -9.15 4.46
CA PRO A 212 10.39 -9.34 4.16
C PRO A 212 10.84 -10.81 4.18
N LEU A 213 10.26 -11.62 5.08
CA LEU A 213 10.57 -13.06 5.14
C LEU A 213 10.10 -13.77 3.88
N THR A 214 8.90 -13.47 3.41
CA THR A 214 8.35 -13.99 2.14
C THR A 214 9.13 -13.45 0.94
N GLY A 215 9.57 -12.19 0.96
CA GLY A 215 10.44 -11.62 -0.07
C GLY A 215 11.77 -12.39 -0.18
N LYS A 216 12.40 -12.71 0.95
CA LYS A 216 13.62 -13.53 1.01
C LYS A 216 13.38 -14.97 0.53
N LEU A 217 12.22 -15.55 0.85
CA LEU A 217 11.85 -16.89 0.41
C LEU A 217 11.61 -16.94 -1.10
N SER A 218 10.96 -15.92 -1.66
CA SER A 218 10.75 -15.72 -3.09
C SER A 218 12.06 -15.62 -3.86
N ASP A 219 13.05 -14.92 -3.30
CA ASP A 219 14.40 -14.85 -3.87
C ASP A 219 15.14 -16.19 -3.86
N ARG A 220 14.79 -17.13 -2.97
CA ARG A 220 15.46 -18.44 -2.83
C ARG A 220 14.79 -19.56 -3.63
N ILE A 221 13.46 -19.62 -3.63
CA ILE A 221 12.66 -20.68 -4.26
C ILE A 221 12.19 -20.27 -5.68
N GLY A 222 12.23 -18.98 -5.98
CA GLY A 222 11.74 -18.40 -7.22
C GLY A 222 10.32 -17.83 -7.08
N ARG A 223 10.01 -16.86 -7.94
CA ARG A 223 8.78 -16.05 -7.86
C ARG A 223 7.50 -16.83 -8.20
N ARG A 224 7.58 -17.75 -9.17
CA ARG A 224 6.43 -18.55 -9.63
C ARG A 224 5.86 -19.48 -8.54
N PRO A 225 6.68 -20.30 -7.86
CA PRO A 225 6.20 -21.15 -6.76
C PRO A 225 5.56 -20.35 -5.63
N VAL A 226 6.15 -19.23 -5.22
CA VAL A 226 5.61 -18.40 -4.14
C VAL A 226 4.26 -17.78 -4.50
N LEU A 227 4.08 -17.32 -5.74
CA LEU A 227 2.77 -16.83 -6.21
C LEU A 227 1.69 -17.93 -6.19
N TRP A 228 2.02 -19.15 -6.59
CA TRP A 228 1.07 -20.27 -6.56
C TRP A 228 0.76 -20.73 -5.14
N ILE A 229 1.75 -20.79 -4.27
CA ILE A 229 1.57 -21.09 -2.84
C ILE A 229 0.61 -20.05 -2.25
N GLY A 230 0.80 -18.77 -2.58
CA GLY A 230 -0.03 -17.73 -2.00
C GLY A 230 -1.45 -17.64 -2.53
N ALA A 231 -1.64 -17.88 -3.82
CA ALA A 231 -2.97 -18.03 -4.39
C ALA A 231 -3.69 -19.24 -3.75
N GLY A 232 -2.99 -20.37 -3.58
CA GLY A 232 -3.54 -21.58 -2.99
C GLY A 232 -3.86 -21.43 -1.50
N SER A 233 -2.96 -20.83 -0.72
CA SER A 233 -3.14 -20.58 0.72
C SER A 233 -4.30 -19.62 0.97
N THR A 234 -4.42 -18.55 0.18
CA THR A 234 -5.54 -17.59 0.29
C THR A 234 -6.88 -18.29 0.11
N ILE A 235 -7.03 -19.13 -0.93
CA ILE A 235 -8.28 -19.86 -1.19
C ILE A 235 -8.56 -20.87 -0.08
N LEU A 236 -7.54 -21.62 0.35
CA LEU A 236 -7.69 -22.67 1.34
C LEU A 236 -8.00 -22.10 2.74
N PHE A 237 -7.32 -21.01 3.12
CA PHE A 237 -7.42 -20.42 4.45
C PHE A 237 -8.52 -19.37 4.59
N ALA A 238 -9.09 -18.85 3.51
CA ALA A 238 -10.21 -17.92 3.57
C ALA A 238 -11.39 -18.48 4.40
N ILE A 239 -11.86 -19.68 4.07
CA ILE A 239 -13.00 -20.31 4.76
C ILE A 239 -12.71 -20.56 6.26
N PRO A 240 -11.63 -21.25 6.66
CA PRO A 240 -11.35 -21.48 8.07
C PRO A 240 -11.03 -20.18 8.83
N ALA A 241 -10.45 -19.17 8.18
CA ALA A 241 -10.26 -17.87 8.81
C ALA A 241 -11.61 -17.23 9.18
N PHE A 242 -12.55 -17.13 8.24
CA PHE A 242 -13.87 -16.57 8.51
C PHE A 242 -14.66 -17.38 9.54
N LEU A 243 -14.48 -18.70 9.60
CA LEU A 243 -15.05 -19.56 10.65
C LEU A 243 -14.44 -19.27 12.03
N LEU A 244 -13.13 -19.09 12.13
CA LEU A 244 -12.42 -18.75 13.37
C LEU A 244 -12.79 -17.35 13.90
N ILE A 245 -12.92 -16.38 13.00
CA ILE A 245 -13.48 -15.05 13.30
C ILE A 245 -14.95 -15.18 13.72
N GLY A 246 -15.64 -16.17 13.17
CA GLY A 246 -17.00 -16.55 13.52
C GLY A 246 -17.22 -16.89 14.99
N VAL A 247 -16.23 -17.49 15.65
CA VAL A 247 -16.32 -18.00 17.04
C VAL A 247 -16.40 -16.88 18.09
N GLY A 248 -15.93 -15.67 17.79
CA GLY A 248 -16.13 -14.48 18.63
C GLY A 248 -15.21 -14.35 19.86
N ASN A 249 -14.20 -15.22 20.02
CA ASN A 249 -13.16 -15.03 21.04
C ASN A 249 -12.02 -14.18 20.48
N VAL A 250 -11.45 -13.26 21.28
CA VAL A 250 -10.35 -12.37 20.86
C VAL A 250 -9.19 -13.15 20.25
N TRP A 251 -8.84 -14.30 20.84
CA TRP A 251 -7.78 -15.17 20.34
C TRP A 251 -8.13 -15.90 19.05
N SER A 252 -9.39 -16.28 18.84
CA SER A 252 -9.82 -16.94 17.59
C SER A 252 -9.90 -15.93 16.43
N THR A 253 -10.30 -14.69 16.72
CA THR A 253 -10.28 -13.59 15.76
C THR A 253 -8.85 -13.23 15.33
N LEU A 254 -7.91 -13.14 16.29
CA LEU A 254 -6.49 -12.92 15.99
C LEU A 254 -5.88 -14.08 15.20
N ALA A 255 -6.21 -15.32 15.53
CA ALA A 255 -5.74 -16.50 14.79
C ALA A 255 -6.32 -16.55 13.36
N GLY A 256 -7.60 -16.23 13.19
CA GLY A 256 -8.24 -16.15 11.87
C GLY A 256 -7.64 -15.03 11.02
N LEU A 257 -7.40 -13.86 11.62
CA LEU A 257 -6.70 -12.74 10.99
C LEU A 257 -5.27 -13.10 10.57
N ALA A 258 -4.51 -13.79 11.42
CA ALA A 258 -3.16 -14.25 11.11
C ALA A 258 -3.16 -15.31 9.98
N LEU A 259 -4.21 -16.13 9.89
CA LEU A 259 -4.42 -17.09 8.80
C LEU A 259 -4.69 -16.40 7.46
N VAL A 260 -5.44 -15.29 7.45
CA VAL A 260 -5.63 -14.46 6.23
C VAL A 260 -4.33 -13.74 5.85
N ALA A 261 -3.51 -13.38 6.83
CA ALA A 261 -2.22 -12.72 6.61
C ALA A 261 -1.10 -13.68 6.17
N PHE A 262 -1.35 -15.00 6.19
CA PHE A 262 -0.37 -15.98 5.73
C PHE A 262 -0.21 -15.91 4.21
N PRO A 263 1.03 -15.89 3.69
CA PRO A 263 1.30 -15.67 2.28
C PRO A 263 0.71 -16.72 1.38
#